data_AF-U6M4S6-F1
#
_entry.id   AF-U6M4S6-F1
#
_cell.length_a   1.000
_cell.length_b   1.000
_cell.length_c   1.000
_cell.angle_alpha   90.00
_cell.angle_beta   90.00
_cell.angle_gamma   90.00
#
_symmetry.space_group_name_H-M   'P 1'
#
loop_
_entity.id
_entity.type
_entity.pdbx_description
1 polymer ?
#
loop_
_entity_poly.entity_id
_entity_poly.type
_entity_poly.pdbx_seq_one_letter_code
_entity_poly.pdbx_strand_id
1 'polypeptide(L)'
;MSCLYTSTTGLKMAGEESGWCLIESDPGVFNALIDMLGVKGVSFEEVYGLDKEVFAALNSQENKRKILGFIFLFNWQRDRNSSSSSSNSNSSSSNSSSSNNATDSQDPAAAATAAAAAEPPPDTLFFPNQTVENACATQAILSVLLNQRKEIKNIGEDLKGLWEFIKDFKDPTMRGEAIGGWAPIQKSGEELRFNLMAVTTNPLEQIEDELKEQREVAESAAHRLESEGLGAEEAKQLEEARQAALSKIEVLEELKAQEQAKRAEWDRENARRRHDFTPFVLCALRHLARKGELVKAVRRATAAAAATATAAAAAGGSEKQTGA
;
A
#
# COMPACT_ATOMS: atom_id res chain seq x y z
N MET A 1 5.07 -10.29 -61.78
CA MET A 1 4.14 -9.33 -61.13
C MET A 1 4.44 -9.40 -59.64
N SER A 2 5.39 -8.68 -59.05
CA SER A 2 5.73 -7.24 -59.09
C SER A 2 4.55 -6.33 -58.74
N CYS A 3 4.49 -5.89 -57.48
CA CYS A 3 4.34 -4.49 -57.03
C CYS A 3 4.15 -4.51 -55.50
N LEU A 4 5.18 -4.18 -54.72
CA LEU A 4 5.52 -2.82 -54.27
C LEU A 4 4.56 -2.30 -53.19
N TYR A 5 5.00 -2.34 -51.94
CA TYR A 5 4.75 -1.25 -50.99
C TYR A 5 6.10 -0.89 -50.35
N THR A 6 6.69 0.17 -50.89
CA THR A 6 7.91 0.79 -50.39
C THR A 6 7.57 1.90 -49.40
N SER A 7 8.30 1.87 -48.28
CA SER A 7 8.98 3.01 -47.65
C SER A 7 8.26 3.91 -46.63
N THR A 8 8.98 4.01 -45.49
CA THR A 8 9.21 5.16 -44.59
C THR A 8 8.02 5.82 -43.89
N THR A 9 7.98 5.70 -42.56
CA THR A 9 8.59 6.69 -41.65
C THR A 9 8.72 6.09 -40.25
N GLY A 10 9.84 6.39 -39.60
CA GLY A 10 10.27 5.71 -38.38
C GLY A 10 9.38 5.92 -37.16
N LEU A 11 9.36 4.89 -36.33
CA LEU A 11 9.28 5.04 -34.89
C LEU A 11 10.40 4.17 -34.34
N LYS A 12 11.52 4.81 -33.97
CA LYS A 12 12.50 4.20 -33.08
C LYS A 12 11.69 3.75 -31.85
N MET A 13 11.69 2.45 -31.58
CA MET A 13 11.15 1.91 -30.34
C MET A 13 11.80 2.70 -29.21
N ALA A 14 10.97 3.38 -28.42
CA ALA A 14 11.37 4.08 -27.22
C ALA A 14 12.17 3.13 -26.33
N GLY A 15 13.18 3.68 -25.66
CA GLY A 15 14.22 2.95 -24.98
C GLY A 15 13.69 1.89 -24.01
N GLU A 16 14.53 0.88 -23.79
CA GLU A 16 14.59 0.20 -22.51
C GLU A 16 14.90 1.26 -21.44
N GLU A 17 13.87 1.87 -20.87
CA GLU A 17 14.00 2.57 -19.60
C GLU A 17 13.92 1.52 -18.49
N SER A 18 15.08 0.98 -18.10
CA SER A 18 15.26 0.33 -16.80
C SER A 18 15.17 1.42 -15.72
N GLY A 19 13.94 1.82 -15.41
CA GLY A 19 13.63 2.92 -14.49
C GLY A 19 12.58 2.52 -13.47
N TRP A 20 12.84 2.82 -12.20
CA TRP A 20 11.82 2.72 -11.16
C TRP A 20 10.72 3.74 -11.44
N CYS A 21 9.50 3.24 -11.58
CA CYS A 21 8.31 4.08 -11.64
C CYS A 21 7.80 4.30 -10.23
N LEU A 22 7.09 5.41 -10.01
CA LEU A 22 6.26 5.57 -8.81
C LEU A 22 5.27 4.41 -8.69
N ILE A 23 4.67 4.19 -7.52
CA ILE A 23 3.58 3.23 -7.32
C ILE A 23 2.39 3.97 -6.68
N GLU A 24 1.19 3.77 -7.23
CA GLU A 24 -0.07 4.29 -6.65
C GLU A 24 -0.26 3.69 -5.26
N SER A 25 -0.67 4.52 -4.30
CA SER A 25 -0.80 4.13 -2.89
C SER A 25 -2.08 3.35 -2.60
N ASP A 26 -2.36 2.31 -3.38
CA ASP A 26 -3.59 1.52 -3.33
C ASP A 26 -3.32 0.08 -2.83
N PRO A 27 -4.15 -0.45 -1.90
CA PRO A 27 -3.95 -1.80 -1.37
C PRO A 27 -4.08 -2.88 -2.44
N GLY A 28 -4.94 -2.70 -3.45
CA GLY A 28 -5.08 -3.62 -4.58
C GLY A 28 -3.83 -3.68 -5.45
N VAL A 29 -3.16 -2.54 -5.68
CA VAL A 29 -1.87 -2.47 -6.39
C VAL A 29 -0.78 -3.19 -5.59
N PHE A 30 -0.71 -2.95 -4.28
CA PHE A 30 0.29 -3.58 -3.41
C PHE A 30 0.08 -5.09 -3.29
N ASN A 31 -1.18 -5.54 -3.19
CA ASN A 31 -1.55 -6.97 -3.22
C ASN A 31 -1.13 -7.64 -4.53
N ALA A 32 -1.39 -7.00 -5.68
CA ALA A 32 -0.95 -7.52 -6.97
C ALA A 32 0.57 -7.57 -7.10
N LEU A 33 1.29 -6.62 -6.50
CA LEU A 33 2.75 -6.60 -6.49
C LEU A 33 3.33 -7.78 -5.70
N ILE A 34 2.85 -8.03 -4.48
CA ILE A 34 3.36 -9.16 -3.68
C ILE A 34 3.02 -10.52 -4.29
N ASP A 35 1.86 -10.64 -4.95
CA ASP A 35 1.51 -11.84 -5.70
C ASP A 35 2.47 -12.08 -6.87
N MET A 36 2.90 -11.02 -7.56
CA MET A 36 3.91 -11.08 -8.62
C MET A 36 5.29 -11.48 -8.08
N LEU A 37 5.65 -11.01 -6.88
CA LEU A 37 6.88 -11.40 -6.18
C LEU A 37 6.82 -12.82 -5.60
N GLY A 38 5.69 -13.53 -5.73
CA GLY A 38 5.51 -14.90 -5.27
C GLY A 38 5.31 -15.03 -3.76
N VAL A 39 5.03 -13.93 -3.06
CA VAL A 39 4.72 -13.94 -1.62
C VAL A 39 3.29 -14.44 -1.41
N LYS A 40 3.09 -15.37 -0.48
CA LYS A 40 1.76 -15.90 -0.10
C LYS A 40 1.52 -15.75 1.39
N GLY A 41 0.24 -15.69 1.76
CA GLY A 41 -0.19 -15.50 3.14
C GLY A 41 -0.11 -14.04 3.63
N VAL A 42 0.10 -13.05 2.76
CA VAL A 42 0.13 -11.62 3.11
C VAL A 42 -0.92 -10.86 2.31
N SER A 43 -1.49 -9.81 2.90
CA SER A 43 -2.40 -8.87 2.27
C SER A 43 -2.14 -7.45 2.78
N PHE A 44 -2.44 -6.45 1.95
CA PHE A 44 -2.43 -5.03 2.29
C PHE A 44 -3.85 -4.54 2.44
N GLU A 45 -4.06 -3.71 3.46
CA GLU A 45 -5.32 -3.01 3.70
C GLU A 45 -5.07 -1.56 4.06
N GLU A 46 -5.95 -0.68 3.60
CA GLU A 46 -5.92 0.73 3.96
C GLU A 46 -6.55 0.96 5.33
N VAL A 47 -5.93 1.84 6.12
CA VAL A 47 -6.36 2.17 7.48
C VAL A 47 -6.93 3.59 7.49
N TYR A 48 -8.25 3.70 7.67
CA TYR A 48 -8.97 4.97 7.61
C TYR A 48 -9.07 5.73 8.95
N GLY A 49 -8.52 5.17 10.04
CA GLY A 49 -8.55 5.78 11.36
C GLY A 49 -7.50 5.19 12.30
N LEU A 50 -7.09 5.97 13.30
CA LEU A 50 -6.09 5.57 14.30
C LEU A 50 -6.74 5.19 15.64
N ASP A 51 -8.06 5.05 15.66
CA ASP A 51 -8.80 4.72 16.87
C ASP A 51 -8.61 3.25 17.26
N LYS A 52 -8.72 2.96 18.55
CA LYS A 52 -8.51 1.60 19.08
C LYS A 52 -9.48 0.60 18.47
N GLU A 53 -10.69 1.06 18.14
CA GLU A 53 -11.75 0.27 17.51
C GLU A 53 -11.35 -0.17 16.10
N VAL A 54 -10.70 0.70 15.32
CA VAL A 54 -10.22 0.37 13.97
C VAL A 54 -9.12 -0.68 14.05
N PHE A 55 -8.16 -0.50 14.95
CA PHE A 55 -7.11 -1.50 15.17
C PHE A 55 -7.64 -2.81 15.74
N ALA A 56 -8.66 -2.75 16.60
CA ALA A 56 -9.34 -3.94 17.13
C ALA A 56 -10.10 -4.68 16.03
N ALA A 57 -10.72 -3.98 15.07
CA ALA A 57 -11.37 -4.60 13.92
C ALA A 57 -10.35 -5.27 12.98
N LEU A 58 -9.22 -4.60 12.72
CA LEU A 58 -8.11 -5.13 11.91
C LEU A 58 -7.42 -6.33 12.55
N ASN A 59 -7.34 -6.37 13.87
CA ASN A 59 -6.75 -7.46 14.64
C ASN A 59 -7.82 -8.38 15.28
N SER A 60 -9.07 -8.28 14.81
CA SER A 60 -10.18 -8.98 15.46
C SER A 60 -10.01 -10.48 15.36
N GLN A 61 -10.23 -11.14 16.49
CA GLN A 61 -10.10 -12.60 16.63
C GLN A 61 -11.12 -13.35 15.75
N GLU A 62 -12.22 -12.70 15.35
CA GLU A 62 -13.19 -13.20 14.37
C GLU A 62 -12.65 -13.24 12.93
N ASN A 63 -11.83 -12.26 12.52
CA ASN A 63 -11.26 -12.20 11.17
C ASN A 63 -9.87 -12.85 11.06
N LYS A 64 -9.30 -13.34 12.17
CA LYS A 64 -8.00 -14.07 12.26
C LYS A 64 -6.79 -13.37 11.63
N ARG A 65 -6.90 -12.06 11.38
CA ARG A 65 -5.84 -11.24 10.79
C ARG A 65 -4.78 -10.92 11.84
N LYS A 66 -3.52 -11.18 11.51
CA LYS A 66 -2.38 -10.68 12.28
C LYS A 66 -1.73 -9.53 11.53
N ILE A 67 -1.52 -8.41 12.21
CA ILE A 67 -0.81 -7.26 11.66
C ILE A 67 0.70 -7.54 11.71
N LEU A 68 1.35 -7.49 10.56
CA LEU A 68 2.79 -7.70 10.36
C LEU A 68 3.58 -6.38 10.41
N GLY A 69 2.94 -5.28 10.00
CA GLY A 69 3.53 -3.95 10.02
C GLY A 69 2.61 -2.90 9.42
N PHE A 70 3.09 -1.66 9.41
CA PHE A 70 2.40 -0.54 8.79
C PHE A 70 3.33 0.15 7.78
N ILE A 71 2.75 0.64 6.70
CA ILE A 71 3.41 1.51 5.73
C ILE A 71 2.67 2.84 5.78
N PHE A 72 3.40 3.90 6.13
CA PHE A 72 2.85 5.24 6.19
C PHE A 72 3.43 6.09 5.06
N LEU A 73 2.55 6.63 4.23
CA LEU A 73 2.87 7.48 3.10
C LEU A 73 2.42 8.90 3.41
N PHE A 74 3.35 9.84 3.32
CA PHE A 74 3.10 11.25 3.54
C PHE A 74 3.78 12.06 2.45
N ASN A 75 3.24 13.24 2.15
CA ASN A 75 3.91 14.15 1.25
C ASN A 75 5.17 14.70 1.94
N TRP A 76 6.34 14.44 1.36
CA TRP A 76 7.59 14.91 1.91
C TRP A 76 7.66 16.44 1.85
N GLN A 77 7.55 17.08 3.01
CA GLN A 77 7.86 18.51 3.13
C GLN A 77 9.35 18.64 3.41
N ARG A 78 10.10 19.17 2.44
CA ARG A 78 11.47 19.59 2.71
C ARG A 78 11.37 20.80 3.64
N ASP A 79 11.71 20.62 4.92
CA ASP A 79 11.74 21.71 5.89
C ASP A 79 12.44 22.93 5.30
N ARG A 80 11.66 23.98 5.00
CA ARG A 80 12.19 25.31 4.67
C ARG A 80 12.67 26.06 5.91
N ASN A 81 12.59 25.45 7.09
CA ASN A 81 12.95 26.05 8.38
C ASN A 81 14.40 25.78 8.81
N SER A 82 15.36 25.82 7.88
CA SER A 82 16.79 25.95 8.19
C SER A 82 17.37 27.31 7.78
N SER A 83 16.54 28.29 7.42
CA SER A 83 17.01 29.60 6.92
C SER A 83 16.30 30.79 7.56
N SER A 84 16.43 30.98 8.88
CA SER A 84 16.18 32.30 9.49
C SER A 84 16.89 32.45 10.83
N SER A 85 18.22 32.54 10.82
CA SER A 85 19.02 33.21 11.86
C SER A 85 20.44 33.50 11.37
N SER A 86 20.55 34.35 10.34
CA SER A 86 21.79 35.07 10.05
C SER A 86 21.46 36.54 9.85
N SER A 87 21.02 37.18 10.93
CA SER A 87 20.96 38.63 11.04
C SER A 87 21.96 39.07 12.11
N ASN A 88 23.12 39.50 11.61
CA ASN A 88 23.94 40.59 12.15
C ASN A 88 24.52 40.42 13.57
N SER A 89 25.78 39.96 13.64
CA SER A 89 26.66 40.23 14.77
C SER A 89 27.23 41.65 14.65
N ASN A 90 26.86 42.54 15.58
CA ASN A 90 27.80 43.41 16.31
C ASN A 90 27.05 44.31 17.30
N SER A 91 27.12 43.96 18.59
CA SER A 91 27.59 44.89 19.62
C SER A 91 27.73 44.17 20.96
N SER A 92 28.89 44.41 21.56
CA SER A 92 29.31 44.08 22.91
C SER A 92 28.40 44.71 23.98
N SER A 93 28.07 43.98 25.05
CA SER A 93 28.26 44.36 26.48
C SER A 93 27.54 43.45 27.48
N SER A 94 28.33 42.98 28.45
CA SER A 94 28.07 42.67 29.88
C SER A 94 26.67 42.73 30.51
N ASN A 95 26.38 41.70 31.35
CA ASN A 95 25.69 41.66 32.68
C ASN A 95 24.67 40.51 32.76
N SER A 96 24.92 39.45 33.55
CA SER A 96 24.68 39.26 34.99
C SER A 96 23.21 38.97 35.37
N SER A 97 23.04 37.89 36.13
CA SER A 97 22.01 37.67 37.17
C SER A 97 20.82 36.74 36.86
N SER A 98 20.61 35.85 37.82
CA SER A 98 19.62 34.77 37.97
C SER A 98 18.15 35.20 37.96
N SER A 99 17.27 34.34 37.44
CA SER A 99 16.12 33.71 38.15
C SER A 99 14.98 33.30 37.20
N ASN A 100 14.64 32.01 37.29
CA ASN A 100 13.35 31.33 37.11
C ASN A 100 12.19 32.05 36.39
N ASN A 101 11.72 31.46 35.29
CA ASN A 101 10.32 31.00 35.22
C ASN A 101 10.10 29.99 34.09
N ALA A 102 9.28 28.99 34.38
CA ALA A 102 8.80 27.96 33.47
C ALA A 102 7.60 28.46 32.65
N THR A 103 7.56 28.10 31.36
CA THR A 103 6.38 27.82 30.52
C THR A 103 6.93 27.19 29.25
N ASP A 104 6.87 25.88 29.10
CA ASP A 104 5.75 25.16 28.46
C ASP A 104 5.64 25.46 26.95
N SER A 105 6.39 24.66 26.18
CA SER A 105 6.13 24.36 24.77
C SER A 105 7.09 23.21 24.39
N GLN A 106 6.69 21.99 24.76
CA GLN A 106 7.30 20.77 24.23
C GLN A 106 6.91 20.63 22.76
N ASP A 107 7.75 21.15 21.86
CA ASP A 107 7.72 20.78 20.45
C ASP A 107 8.37 19.39 20.28
N PRO A 108 7.65 18.35 19.85
CA PRO A 108 8.24 17.02 19.61
C PRO A 108 9.08 16.96 18.33
N ALA A 109 9.14 18.04 17.54
CA ALA A 109 9.84 18.08 16.25
C ALA A 109 11.33 18.47 16.35
N ALA A 110 11.77 19.09 17.46
CA ALA A 110 13.16 19.52 17.61
C ALA A 110 14.14 18.39 18.02
N ALA A 111 13.63 17.19 18.34
CA ALA A 111 14.46 16.05 18.71
C ALA A 111 15.06 15.30 17.50
N ALA A 112 14.60 15.57 16.27
CA ALA A 112 15.04 14.85 15.08
C ALA A 112 16.25 15.47 14.35
N THR A 113 16.73 16.65 14.77
CA THR A 113 17.85 17.36 14.12
C THR A 113 18.99 17.70 15.07
N ALA A 114 19.24 16.82 16.02
CA ALA A 114 20.58 16.62 16.55
C ALA A 114 21.03 15.25 16.08
N ALA A 115 22.16 15.20 15.38
CA ALA A 115 22.86 13.97 15.06
C ALA A 115 23.12 13.19 16.35
N ALA A 116 22.18 12.33 16.74
CA ALA A 116 22.52 11.15 17.48
C ALA A 116 23.51 10.42 16.59
N ALA A 117 24.73 10.18 17.09
CA ALA A 117 25.56 9.13 16.53
C ALA A 117 24.70 7.87 16.56
N ALA A 118 24.04 7.58 15.44
CA ALA A 118 23.08 6.50 15.36
C ALA A 118 23.92 5.23 15.46
N GLU A 119 23.82 4.57 16.61
CA GLU A 119 24.28 3.20 16.76
C GLU A 119 23.82 2.43 15.50
N PRO A 120 24.74 1.72 14.82
CA PRO A 120 24.39 1.01 13.59
C PRO A 120 23.18 0.10 13.87
N PRO A 121 22.22 0.01 12.93
CA PRO A 121 21.06 -0.84 13.13
C PRO A 121 21.53 -2.26 13.47
N PRO A 122 20.85 -2.96 14.40
CA PRO A 122 21.27 -4.28 14.82
C PRO A 122 21.37 -5.23 13.63
N ASP A 123 22.39 -6.09 13.61
CA ASP A 123 22.69 -7.02 12.49
C ASP A 123 21.49 -7.91 12.10
N THR A 124 20.54 -8.11 13.01
CA THR A 124 19.32 -8.91 12.81
C THR A 124 18.21 -8.18 12.05
N LEU A 125 18.25 -6.84 11.98
CA LEU A 125 17.24 -5.99 11.35
C LEU A 125 17.58 -5.73 9.89
N PHE A 126 16.61 -5.93 9.02
CA PHE A 126 16.67 -5.49 7.64
C PHE A 126 16.29 -4.01 7.55
N PHE A 127 17.28 -3.16 7.26
CA PHE A 127 17.13 -1.70 7.19
C PHE A 127 17.97 -1.14 6.04
N PRO A 128 17.42 -1.04 4.82
CA PRO A 128 18.10 -0.46 3.67
C PRO A 128 17.90 1.06 3.58
N ASN A 129 18.93 1.80 3.14
CA ASN A 129 18.79 3.20 2.75
C ASN A 129 18.19 3.31 1.35
N GLN A 130 17.35 4.32 1.12
CA GLN A 130 16.84 4.57 -0.23
C GLN A 130 17.93 5.21 -1.08
N THR A 131 18.47 4.44 -2.02
CA THR A 131 19.52 4.88 -2.94
C THR A 131 18.99 5.13 -4.36
N VAL A 132 17.75 4.71 -4.64
CA VAL A 132 17.11 4.85 -5.95
C VAL A 132 15.86 5.72 -5.86
N GLU A 133 15.71 6.62 -6.83
CA GLU A 133 14.50 7.44 -6.99
C GLU A 133 13.28 6.55 -7.26
N ASN A 134 12.11 6.96 -6.76
CA ASN A 134 10.83 6.26 -6.94
C ASN A 134 10.75 4.81 -6.38
N ALA A 135 11.77 4.30 -5.69
CA ALA A 135 11.76 2.97 -5.10
C ALA A 135 11.11 2.88 -3.70
N CYS A 136 10.64 4.01 -3.15
CA CYS A 136 10.18 4.12 -1.77
C CYS A 136 9.08 3.13 -1.38
N ALA A 137 8.06 2.95 -2.22
CA ALA A 137 6.94 2.05 -1.95
C ALA A 137 7.42 0.59 -1.82
N THR A 138 8.16 0.13 -2.81
CA THR A 138 8.78 -1.20 -2.79
C THR A 138 9.70 -1.38 -1.61
N GLN A 139 10.57 -0.41 -1.33
CA GLN A 139 11.52 -0.52 -0.23
C GLN A 139 10.83 -0.61 1.12
N ALA A 140 9.72 0.12 1.30
CA ALA A 140 8.87 0.02 2.48
C ALA A 140 8.22 -1.37 2.59
N ILE A 141 7.70 -1.91 1.49
CA ILE A 141 7.15 -3.27 1.43
C ILE A 141 8.21 -4.31 1.82
N LEU A 142 9.38 -4.27 1.20
CA LEU A 142 10.50 -5.18 1.49
C LEU A 142 10.95 -5.07 2.94
N SER A 143 10.96 -3.86 3.50
CA SER A 143 11.32 -3.62 4.91
C SER A 143 10.38 -4.34 5.86
N VAL A 144 9.06 -4.36 5.60
CA VAL A 144 8.11 -5.13 6.42
C VAL A 144 8.28 -6.63 6.18
N LEU A 145 8.29 -7.08 4.92
CA LEU A 145 8.29 -8.49 4.56
C LEU A 145 9.54 -9.24 5.04
N LEU A 146 10.73 -8.67 4.83
CA LEU A 146 12.00 -9.34 5.19
C LEU A 146 12.24 -9.37 6.71
N ASN A 147 11.72 -8.39 7.44
CA ASN A 147 11.74 -8.39 8.89
C ASN A 147 10.75 -9.40 9.48
N GLN A 148 9.61 -9.65 8.81
CA GLN A 148 8.58 -10.61 9.24
C GLN A 148 8.66 -11.98 8.55
N ARG A 149 9.76 -12.28 7.85
CA ARG A 149 9.96 -13.50 7.04
C ARG A 149 9.67 -14.84 7.74
N LYS A 150 9.74 -14.88 9.08
CA LYS A 150 9.47 -16.09 9.87
C LYS A 150 7.98 -16.33 10.11
N GLU A 151 7.18 -15.26 10.07
CA GLU A 151 5.74 -15.32 10.32
C GLU A 151 4.95 -15.49 9.02
N ILE A 152 5.56 -15.14 7.89
CA ILE A 152 4.96 -15.27 6.56
C ILE A 152 5.06 -16.72 6.07
N LYS A 153 3.93 -17.30 5.65
CA LYS A 153 3.82 -18.69 5.19
C LYS A 153 4.77 -19.00 4.03
N ASN A 154 4.84 -18.12 3.03
CA ASN A 154 5.79 -18.24 1.92
C ASN A 154 6.25 -16.87 1.41
N ILE A 155 7.53 -16.55 1.57
CA ILE A 155 8.12 -15.28 1.12
C ILE A 155 8.44 -15.28 -0.40
N GLY A 156 8.31 -16.40 -1.11
CA GLY A 156 8.66 -16.52 -2.54
C GLY A 156 10.14 -16.81 -2.78
N GLU A 157 10.47 -17.34 -3.96
CA GLU A 157 11.86 -17.68 -4.32
C GLU A 157 12.72 -16.44 -4.59
N ASP A 158 12.15 -15.43 -5.25
CA ASP A 158 12.84 -14.19 -5.58
C ASP A 158 13.30 -13.43 -4.32
N LEU A 159 12.41 -13.29 -3.33
CA LEU A 159 12.76 -12.62 -2.07
C LEU A 159 13.68 -13.47 -1.18
N LYS A 160 13.60 -14.81 -1.25
CA LYS A 160 14.60 -15.69 -0.61
C LYS A 160 15.98 -15.46 -1.21
N GLY A 161 16.08 -15.46 -2.53
CA GLY A 161 17.34 -15.23 -3.24
C GLY A 161 17.91 -13.83 -2.94
N LEU A 162 17.06 -12.81 -2.96
CA LEU A 162 17.44 -11.45 -2.59
C LEU A 162 17.93 -11.39 -1.14
N TRP A 163 17.20 -11.99 -0.19
CA TRP A 163 17.62 -12.03 1.22
C TRP A 163 18.94 -12.77 1.42
N GLU A 164 19.11 -13.93 0.78
CA GLU A 164 20.35 -14.71 0.85
C GLU A 164 21.57 -13.96 0.31
N PHE A 165 21.37 -13.13 -0.71
CA PHE A 165 22.41 -12.27 -1.25
C PHE A 165 22.78 -11.11 -0.32
N ILE A 166 21.79 -10.47 0.33
CA ILE A 166 22.00 -9.24 1.12
C ILE A 166 22.18 -9.47 2.63
N LYS A 167 21.91 -10.66 3.15
CA LYS A 167 21.95 -10.95 4.60
C LYS A 167 23.30 -10.62 5.24
N ASP A 168 24.39 -10.75 4.49
CA ASP A 168 25.75 -10.52 4.97
C ASP A 168 26.21 -9.06 4.78
N PHE A 169 25.40 -8.23 4.10
CA PHE A 169 25.67 -6.80 3.97
C PHE A 169 25.27 -6.11 5.27
N LYS A 170 26.27 -5.60 5.99
CA LYS A 170 26.09 -4.86 7.24
C LYS A 170 25.77 -3.38 7.01
N ASP A 171 26.15 -2.84 5.85
CA ASP A 171 25.91 -1.44 5.50
C ASP A 171 24.51 -1.24 4.88
N PRO A 172 23.67 -0.35 5.46
CA PRO A 172 22.37 0.01 4.90
C PRO A 172 22.41 0.53 3.46
N THR A 173 23.49 1.21 3.06
CA THR A 173 23.63 1.78 1.72
C THR A 173 23.83 0.68 0.68
N MET A 174 24.73 -0.26 0.93
CA MET A 174 24.91 -1.43 0.05
C MET A 174 23.63 -2.27 -0.09
N ARG A 175 22.81 -2.39 0.96
CA ARG A 175 21.50 -3.05 0.86
C ARG A 175 20.55 -2.31 -0.08
N GLY A 176 20.53 -0.98 -0.02
CA GLY A 176 19.73 -0.14 -0.94
C GLY A 176 20.14 -0.30 -2.40
N GLU A 177 21.45 -0.25 -2.67
CA GLU A 177 21.99 -0.44 -4.03
C GLU A 177 21.66 -1.83 -4.60
N ALA A 178 21.76 -2.87 -3.77
CA ALA A 178 21.41 -4.23 -4.16
C ALA A 178 19.92 -4.38 -4.53
N ILE A 179 19.02 -3.72 -3.80
CA ILE A 179 17.58 -3.67 -4.14
C ILE A 179 17.38 -2.94 -5.47
N GLY A 180 18.08 -1.82 -5.66
CA GLY A 180 18.00 -0.99 -6.87
C GLY A 180 18.26 -1.74 -8.17
N GLY A 181 19.19 -2.70 -8.16
CA GLY A 181 19.59 -3.52 -9.31
C GLY A 181 18.76 -4.80 -9.52
N TRP A 182 17.81 -5.14 -8.65
CA TRP A 182 17.06 -6.40 -8.75
C TRP A 182 15.89 -6.28 -9.74
N ALA A 183 16.11 -6.76 -10.97
CA ALA A 183 15.19 -6.61 -12.11
C ALA A 183 13.72 -7.04 -11.88
N PRO A 184 13.42 -8.12 -11.11
CA PRO A 184 12.03 -8.54 -10.84
C PRO A 184 11.15 -7.48 -10.16
N ILE A 185 11.74 -6.47 -9.50
CA ILE A 185 11.02 -5.55 -8.61
C ILE A 185 10.69 -4.18 -9.28
N GLN A 186 11.26 -3.91 -10.45
CA GLN A 186 11.14 -2.60 -11.14
C GLN A 186 9.85 -2.48 -11.99
N LYS A 187 8.66 -2.21 -11.41
CA LYS A 187 7.42 -1.90 -12.20
C LYS A 187 6.38 -0.94 -11.55
N SER A 188 6.09 0.14 -12.31
CA SER A 188 4.86 0.95 -12.60
C SER A 188 3.84 1.47 -11.56
N GLY A 189 3.45 2.77 -11.70
CA GLY A 189 2.17 3.42 -11.32
C GLY A 189 2.22 4.85 -10.69
N GLU A 190 1.60 5.89 -11.27
CA GLU A 190 1.63 7.26 -10.71
C GLU A 190 0.63 7.57 -9.55
N GLU A 191 1.01 8.62 -8.80
CA GLU A 191 0.27 9.51 -7.88
C GLU A 191 0.17 9.14 -6.38
N LEU A 192 0.69 10.05 -5.54
CA LEU A 192 0.77 9.96 -4.08
C LEU A 192 -0.28 10.87 -3.41
N ARG A 193 -1.07 10.29 -2.50
CA ARG A 193 -1.85 10.99 -1.47
C ARG A 193 -1.48 10.39 -0.10
N PHE A 194 -1.76 11.11 0.98
CA PHE A 194 -1.45 10.68 2.36
C PHE A 194 -2.23 9.41 2.72
N ASN A 195 -1.55 8.26 2.83
CA ASN A 195 -2.20 6.97 3.06
C ASN A 195 -1.47 6.18 4.16
N LEU A 196 -2.23 5.53 5.05
CA LEU A 196 -1.73 4.54 5.99
C LEU A 196 -2.21 3.17 5.56
N MET A 197 -1.28 2.23 5.38
CA MET A 197 -1.59 0.84 5.04
C MET A 197 -1.11 -0.10 6.13
N ALA A 198 -1.94 -1.07 6.48
CA ALA A 198 -1.59 -2.22 7.29
C ALA A 198 -1.17 -3.38 6.39
N VAL A 199 -0.08 -4.03 6.75
CA VAL A 199 0.34 -5.32 6.19
C VAL A 199 -0.19 -6.40 7.12
N THR A 200 -1.09 -7.26 6.64
CA THR A 200 -1.72 -8.30 7.45
C THR A 200 -1.50 -9.68 6.85
N THR A 201 -1.79 -10.73 7.62
CA THR A 201 -1.96 -12.07 7.04
C THR A 201 -3.13 -12.09 6.06
N ASN A 202 -3.06 -12.96 5.04
CA ASN A 202 -4.11 -13.10 4.03
C ASN A 202 -5.36 -13.77 4.66
N PRO A 203 -6.48 -13.04 4.81
CA PRO A 203 -7.69 -13.59 5.45
C PRO A 203 -8.36 -14.67 4.59
N LEU A 204 -8.29 -14.57 3.26
CA LEU A 204 -8.94 -15.53 2.37
C LEU A 204 -8.37 -16.94 2.56
N GLU A 205 -7.04 -17.04 2.63
CA GLU A 205 -6.35 -18.31 2.80
C GLU A 205 -6.65 -18.93 4.17
N GLN A 206 -6.68 -18.12 5.23
CA GLN A 206 -7.05 -18.57 6.57
C GLN A 206 -8.51 -19.04 6.65
N ILE A 207 -9.43 -18.36 5.96
CA ILE A 207 -10.84 -18.76 5.87
C ILE A 207 -10.94 -20.09 5.13
N GLU A 208 -10.21 -20.27 4.01
CA GLU A 208 -10.24 -21.51 3.23
C GLU A 208 -9.68 -22.72 4.00
N ASP A 209 -8.53 -22.55 4.68
CA ASP A 209 -7.92 -23.59 5.51
C ASP A 209 -8.88 -24.03 6.63
N GLU A 210 -9.53 -23.09 7.32
CA GLU A 210 -10.51 -23.38 8.37
C GLU A 210 -11.79 -24.03 7.84
N LEU A 211 -12.29 -23.55 6.70
CA LEU A 211 -13.51 -24.08 6.07
C LEU A 211 -13.29 -25.55 5.69
N LYS A 212 -12.08 -25.89 5.23
CA LYS A 212 -11.68 -27.28 5.00
C LYS A 212 -11.69 -28.11 6.29
N GLU A 213 -11.09 -27.60 7.37
CA GLU A 213 -11.07 -28.29 8.66
C GLU A 213 -12.48 -28.53 9.21
N GLN A 214 -13.34 -27.52 9.19
CA GLN A 214 -14.72 -27.64 9.68
C GLN A 214 -15.55 -28.61 8.83
N ARG A 215 -15.32 -28.66 7.50
CA ARG A 215 -15.94 -29.68 6.63
C ARG A 215 -15.51 -31.09 6.99
N GLU A 216 -14.21 -31.31 7.22
CA GLU A 216 -13.69 -32.62 7.64
C GLU A 216 -14.27 -33.05 9.00
N VAL A 217 -14.42 -32.10 9.94
CA VAL A 217 -15.09 -32.36 11.24
C VAL A 217 -16.56 -32.73 11.03
N ALA A 218 -17.30 -32.00 10.20
CA ALA A 218 -18.71 -32.30 9.94
C ALA A 218 -18.91 -33.66 9.25
N GLU A 219 -18.05 -33.99 8.27
CA GLU A 219 -18.09 -35.26 7.55
C GLU A 219 -17.69 -36.45 8.44
N SER A 220 -16.62 -36.31 9.23
CA SER A 220 -16.21 -37.35 10.16
C SER A 220 -17.24 -37.60 11.26
N ALA A 221 -17.92 -36.55 11.76
CA ALA A 221 -19.03 -36.70 12.69
C ALA A 221 -20.22 -37.42 12.06
N ALA A 222 -20.57 -37.08 10.80
CA ALA A 222 -21.62 -37.77 10.05
C ALA A 222 -21.32 -39.26 9.83
N HIS A 223 -20.11 -39.60 9.40
CA HIS A 223 -19.70 -40.99 9.19
C HIS A 223 -19.72 -41.80 10.48
N ARG A 224 -19.34 -41.21 11.62
CA ARG A 224 -19.44 -41.89 12.92
C ARG A 224 -20.89 -42.16 13.31
N LEU A 225 -21.81 -41.20 13.10
CA LEU A 225 -23.23 -41.36 13.41
C LEU A 225 -23.91 -42.50 12.61
N GLU A 226 -23.41 -42.79 11.41
CA GLU A 226 -23.90 -43.91 10.59
C GLU A 226 -23.40 -45.28 11.08
N SER A 227 -22.39 -45.33 11.96
CA SER A 227 -21.87 -46.60 12.48
C SER A 227 -22.82 -47.23 13.50
N GLU A 228 -23.15 -48.51 13.29
CA GLU A 228 -24.00 -49.28 14.20
C GLU A 228 -23.27 -49.57 15.53
N GLY A 229 -23.92 -49.28 16.66
CA GLY A 229 -23.40 -49.60 18.01
C GLY A 229 -23.05 -48.41 18.91
N LEU A 230 -23.39 -47.17 18.51
CA LEU A 230 -23.16 -45.98 19.34
C LEU A 230 -24.13 -45.88 20.52
N GLY A 231 -23.60 -45.47 21.68
CA GLY A 231 -24.43 -45.10 22.83
C GLY A 231 -25.21 -43.80 22.58
N ALA A 232 -26.41 -43.69 23.17
CA ALA A 232 -27.29 -42.53 22.97
C ALA A 232 -26.63 -41.17 23.29
N GLU A 233 -25.79 -41.12 24.33
CA GLU A 233 -25.05 -39.89 24.69
C GLU A 233 -23.93 -39.56 23.70
N GLU A 234 -23.24 -40.56 23.16
CA GLU A 234 -22.16 -40.33 22.17
C GLU A 234 -22.74 -39.85 20.84
N ALA A 235 -23.87 -40.42 20.42
CA ALA A 235 -24.61 -39.97 19.25
C ALA A 235 -25.09 -38.52 19.41
N LYS A 236 -25.59 -38.16 20.60
CA LYS A 236 -26.00 -36.77 20.89
C LYS A 236 -24.83 -35.79 20.82
N GLN A 237 -23.68 -36.13 21.41
CA GLN A 237 -22.49 -35.29 21.36
C GLN A 237 -21.94 -35.11 19.94
N LEU A 238 -21.95 -36.18 19.13
CA LEU A 238 -21.54 -36.13 17.73
C LEU A 238 -22.48 -35.26 16.89
N GLU A 239 -23.79 -35.35 17.10
CA GLU A 239 -24.76 -34.50 16.40
C GLU A 239 -24.61 -33.02 16.79
N GLU A 240 -24.40 -32.72 18.08
CA GLU A 240 -24.12 -31.36 18.56
C GLU A 240 -22.83 -30.80 17.93
N ALA A 241 -21.75 -31.60 17.88
CA ALA A 241 -20.50 -31.21 17.24
C ALA A 241 -20.65 -30.99 15.73
N ARG A 242 -21.42 -31.87 15.05
CA ARG A 242 -21.73 -31.73 13.62
C ARG A 242 -22.51 -30.45 13.35
N GLN A 243 -23.54 -30.17 14.14
CA GLN A 243 -24.37 -28.97 13.97
C GLN A 243 -23.56 -27.69 14.24
N ALA A 244 -22.68 -27.71 15.25
CA ALA A 244 -21.76 -26.61 15.50
C ALA A 244 -20.82 -26.36 14.31
N ALA A 245 -20.22 -27.42 13.75
CA ALA A 245 -19.35 -27.32 12.57
C ALA A 245 -20.10 -26.78 11.34
N LEU A 246 -21.32 -27.25 11.07
CA LEU A 246 -22.16 -26.77 9.97
C LEU A 246 -22.49 -25.27 10.11
N SER A 247 -22.88 -24.83 11.31
CA SER A 247 -23.13 -23.40 11.55
C SER A 247 -21.88 -22.54 11.34
N LYS A 248 -20.70 -23.07 11.65
CA LYS A 248 -19.43 -22.36 11.43
C LYS A 248 -19.07 -22.31 9.94
N ILE A 249 -19.34 -23.37 9.18
CA ILE A 249 -19.14 -23.41 7.72
C ILE A 249 -19.97 -22.33 7.03
N GLU A 250 -21.24 -22.17 7.40
CA GLU A 250 -22.12 -21.14 6.80
C GLU A 250 -21.54 -19.73 6.96
N VAL A 251 -21.10 -19.38 8.17
CA VAL A 251 -20.47 -18.08 8.45
C VAL A 251 -19.16 -17.92 7.66
N LEU A 252 -18.33 -18.97 7.58
CA LEU A 252 -17.06 -18.91 6.84
C LEU A 252 -17.26 -18.80 5.32
N GLU A 253 -18.29 -19.44 4.77
CA GLU A 253 -18.67 -19.32 3.35
C GLU A 253 -19.10 -17.89 3.02
N GLU A 254 -19.89 -17.25 3.89
CA GLU A 254 -20.28 -15.85 3.70
C GLU A 254 -19.06 -14.92 3.72
N LEU A 255 -18.19 -15.06 4.72
CA LEU A 255 -16.95 -14.27 4.82
C LEU A 255 -16.03 -14.49 3.60
N LYS A 256 -15.92 -15.74 3.13
CA LYS A 256 -15.18 -16.08 1.91
C LYS A 256 -15.76 -15.34 0.70
N ALA A 257 -17.08 -15.34 0.54
CA ALA A 257 -17.74 -14.67 -0.58
C ALA A 257 -17.51 -13.15 -0.55
N GLN A 258 -17.60 -12.53 0.63
CA GLN A 258 -17.34 -11.09 0.81
C GLN A 258 -15.88 -10.74 0.43
N GLU A 259 -14.91 -11.52 0.91
CA GLU A 259 -13.49 -11.30 0.60
C GLU A 259 -13.16 -11.55 -0.88
N GLN A 260 -13.77 -12.56 -1.51
CA GLN A 260 -13.63 -12.82 -2.95
C GLN A 260 -14.24 -11.70 -3.81
N ALA A 261 -15.39 -11.16 -3.40
CA ALA A 261 -16.01 -10.04 -4.09
C ALA A 261 -15.12 -8.78 -4.04
N LYS A 262 -14.53 -8.50 -2.87
CA LYS A 262 -13.57 -7.41 -2.67
C LYS A 262 -12.37 -7.54 -3.63
N ARG A 263 -11.78 -8.74 -3.73
CA ARG A 263 -10.66 -9.00 -4.64
C ARG A 263 -11.04 -8.89 -6.11
N ALA A 264 -12.21 -9.40 -6.49
CA ALA A 264 -12.70 -9.28 -7.86
C ALA A 264 -12.92 -7.81 -8.27
N GLU A 265 -13.32 -6.95 -7.34
CA GLU A 265 -13.39 -5.51 -7.55
C GLU A 265 -12.00 -4.89 -7.72
N TRP A 266 -11.03 -5.25 -6.88
CA TRP A 266 -9.63 -4.82 -7.02
C TRP A 266 -9.02 -5.24 -8.35
N ASP A 267 -9.25 -6.47 -8.80
CA ASP A 267 -8.74 -6.98 -10.08
C ASP A 267 -9.33 -6.19 -11.26
N ARG A 268 -10.64 -5.89 -11.20
CA ARG A 268 -11.32 -5.08 -12.21
C ARG A 268 -10.73 -3.67 -12.25
N GLU A 269 -10.45 -3.08 -11.09
CA GLU A 269 -9.87 -1.74 -11.00
C GLU A 269 -8.42 -1.74 -11.50
N ASN A 270 -7.61 -2.71 -11.09
CA ASN A 270 -6.23 -2.85 -11.58
C ASN A 270 -6.17 -3.09 -13.10
N ALA A 271 -7.10 -3.86 -13.66
CA ALA A 271 -7.21 -4.04 -15.10
C ALA A 271 -7.52 -2.71 -15.82
N ARG A 272 -8.34 -1.86 -15.22
CA ARG A 272 -8.64 -0.50 -15.71
C ARG A 272 -7.40 0.39 -15.63
N ARG A 273 -6.67 0.37 -14.51
CA ARG A 273 -5.43 1.15 -14.28
C ARG A 273 -4.33 0.78 -15.28
N ARG A 274 -4.22 -0.50 -15.64
CA ARG A 274 -3.24 -1.00 -16.61
C ARG A 274 -3.65 -0.81 -18.07
N HIS A 275 -4.88 -0.37 -18.34
CA HIS A 275 -5.37 -0.24 -19.70
C HIS A 275 -4.85 1.03 -20.37
N ASP A 276 -4.27 0.90 -21.56
CA ASP A 276 -3.93 2.05 -22.39
C ASP A 276 -5.20 2.62 -23.05
N PHE A 277 -5.71 3.72 -22.50
CA PHE A 277 -6.88 4.42 -23.04
C PHE A 277 -6.58 5.27 -24.27
N THR A 278 -5.31 5.42 -24.69
CA THR A 278 -4.93 6.29 -25.81
C THR A 278 -5.70 5.97 -27.10
N PRO A 279 -5.81 4.70 -27.54
CA PRO A 279 -6.56 4.35 -28.75
C PRO A 279 -8.06 4.67 -28.63
N PHE A 280 -8.64 4.45 -27.44
CA PHE A 280 -10.04 4.75 -27.15
C PHE A 280 -10.31 6.26 -27.23
N VAL A 281 -9.49 7.07 -26.55
CA VAL A 281 -9.62 8.53 -26.54
C VAL A 281 -9.46 9.10 -27.95
N LEU A 282 -8.45 8.65 -28.71
CA LEU A 282 -8.25 9.09 -30.10
C LEU A 282 -9.44 8.73 -31.00
N CYS A 283 -10.01 7.54 -30.84
CA CYS A 283 -11.22 7.12 -31.56
C CYS A 283 -12.44 7.97 -31.18
N ALA A 284 -12.65 8.23 -29.88
CA ALA A 284 -13.74 9.07 -29.40
C ALA A 284 -13.64 10.50 -29.94
N LEU A 285 -12.44 11.11 -29.87
CA LEU A 285 -12.17 12.44 -30.43
C LEU A 285 -12.41 12.49 -31.94
N ARG A 286 -11.97 11.45 -32.67
CA ARG A 286 -12.21 11.34 -34.12
C ARG A 286 -13.70 11.26 -34.44
N HIS A 287 -14.48 10.55 -33.63
CA HIS A 287 -15.94 10.44 -33.81
C HIS A 287 -16.65 11.77 -33.52
N LEU A 288 -16.27 12.46 -32.44
CA LEU A 288 -16.79 13.78 -32.10
C LEU A 288 -16.44 14.83 -33.17
N ALA A 289 -15.26 14.74 -33.77
CA ALA A 289 -14.85 15.58 -34.88
C ALA A 289 -15.71 15.33 -36.13
N ARG A 290 -15.94 14.06 -36.49
CA ARG A 290 -16.82 13.68 -37.62
C ARG A 290 -18.26 14.15 -37.44
N LYS A 291 -18.76 14.14 -36.20
CA LYS A 291 -20.10 14.68 -35.86
C LYS A 291 -20.15 16.21 -35.79
N GLY A 292 -19.02 16.91 -35.88
CA GLY A 292 -18.95 18.36 -35.73
C GLY A 292 -19.23 18.86 -34.30
N GLU A 293 -19.22 17.98 -33.30
CA GLU A 293 -19.54 18.29 -31.90
C GLU A 293 -18.30 18.65 -31.08
N LEU A 294 -17.11 18.24 -31.53
CA LEU A 294 -15.86 18.41 -30.79
C LEU A 294 -15.59 19.87 -30.39
N VAL A 295 -15.69 20.80 -31.34
CA VAL A 295 -15.42 22.23 -31.07
C VAL A 295 -16.43 22.81 -30.08
N LYS A 296 -17.70 22.39 -30.15
CA LYS A 296 -18.74 22.83 -29.21
C LYS A 296 -18.46 22.29 -27.79
N ALA A 297 -18.07 21.03 -27.69
CA ALA A 297 -17.71 20.40 -26.42
C ALA A 297 -16.50 21.07 -25.77
N VAL A 298 -15.44 21.36 -26.55
CA VAL A 298 -14.24 22.05 -26.05
C VAL A 298 -14.59 23.44 -25.54
N ARG A 299 -15.35 24.24 -26.29
CA ARG A 299 -15.76 25.59 -25.86
C ARG A 299 -16.60 25.57 -24.58
N ARG A 300 -17.49 24.57 -24.44
CA ARG A 300 -18.27 24.38 -23.21
C ARG A 300 -17.38 24.02 -22.03
N ALA A 301 -16.40 23.14 -22.24
CA ALA A 301 -15.46 22.74 -21.20
C ALA A 301 -14.55 23.89 -20.75
N THR A 302 -14.03 24.70 -21.69
CA THR A 302 -13.20 25.87 -21.35
C THR A 302 -13.98 26.96 -20.63
N ALA A 303 -15.22 27.21 -21.03
CA ALA A 303 -16.10 28.16 -20.34
C ALA A 303 -16.43 27.68 -18.91
N ALA A 304 -16.70 26.38 -18.73
CA ALA A 304 -16.93 25.80 -17.41
C ALA A 304 -15.68 25.89 -16.53
N ALA A 305 -14.49 25.56 -17.06
CA ALA A 305 -13.23 25.65 -16.32
C ALA A 305 -12.92 27.10 -15.86
N ALA A 306 -13.19 28.09 -16.72
CA ALA A 306 -13.02 29.50 -16.38
C ALA A 306 -14.00 29.96 -15.27
N ALA A 307 -15.24 29.46 -15.29
CA ALA A 307 -16.23 29.74 -14.24
C ALA A 307 -15.84 29.10 -12.89
N THR A 308 -15.31 27.87 -12.90
CA THR A 308 -14.84 27.20 -11.67
C THR A 308 -13.63 27.91 -11.07
N ALA A 309 -12.68 28.36 -11.89
CA ALA A 309 -11.50 29.10 -11.43
C ALA A 309 -11.87 30.46 -10.80
N THR A 310 -12.85 31.17 -11.37
CA THR A 310 -13.36 32.43 -10.81
C THR A 310 -14.15 32.23 -9.52
N ALA A 311 -14.94 31.15 -9.41
CA ALA A 311 -15.64 30.79 -8.18
C ALA A 311 -14.68 30.41 -7.04
N ALA A 312 -13.61 29.65 -7.32
CA ALA A 312 -12.58 29.30 -6.34
C ALA A 312 -11.82 30.54 -5.83
N ALA A 313 -11.52 31.50 -6.72
CA ALA A 313 -10.87 32.76 -6.35
C ALA A 313 -11.76 33.67 -5.48
N ALA A 314 -13.09 33.65 -5.71
CA ALA A 314 -14.04 34.42 -4.90
C ALA A 314 -14.24 33.83 -3.48
N ALA A 315 -14.16 32.50 -3.34
CA ALA A 315 -14.30 31.82 -2.04
C ALA A 315 -13.08 32.01 -1.12
N GLY A 316 -11.88 32.14 -1.67
CA GLY A 316 -10.65 32.38 -0.89
C GLY A 316 -10.45 33.83 -0.38
N GLY A 317 -11.35 34.76 -0.75
CA GLY A 317 -11.21 36.19 -0.43
C GLY A 317 -11.97 36.69 0.80
N SER A 318 -12.77 35.85 1.48
CA SER A 318 -13.73 36.31 2.51
C SER A 318 -13.28 36.11 3.97
N GLU A 319 -12.01 35.78 4.24
CA GLU A 319 -11.53 35.43 5.60
C GLU A 319 -10.54 36.44 6.22
N LYS A 320 -10.52 37.69 5.74
CA LYS A 320 -9.76 38.79 6.37
C LYS A 320 -10.52 40.11 6.35
N GLN A 321 -11.51 40.27 7.23
CA GLN A 321 -11.93 41.58 7.75
C GLN A 321 -13.08 41.44 8.77
N THR A 322 -12.76 41.03 10.00
CA THR A 322 -13.46 41.51 11.21
C THR A 322 -12.45 41.50 12.35
N GLY A 323 -11.98 42.67 12.74
CA GLY A 323 -10.90 42.82 13.71
C GLY A 323 -10.41 44.26 13.79
N ALA A 324 -11.31 45.15 14.18
CA ALA A 324 -11.02 46.44 14.79
C ALA A 324 -12.12 46.73 15.82
#